data_AF-A0A1G0ZD19-F1
#
_entry.id   AF-A0A1G0ZD19-F1
#
_cell.length_a   1.000
_cell.length_b   1.000
_cell.length_c   1.000
_cell.angle_alpha   90.00
_cell.angle_beta   90.00
_cell.angle_gamma   90.00
#
_symmetry.space_group_name_H-M   'P 1'
#
loop_
_entity.id
_entity.type
_entity.pdbx_description
1 polymer ?
#
loop_
_entity_poly.entity_id
_entity_poly.type
_entity_poly.pdbx_seq_one_letter_code
_entity_poly.pdbx_strand_id
1 'polypeptide(L)'
;MDSIKTEAEYQDYIHKLVRLKLWFVWDWLQKHPDESISSVLRNRVDIFRKTEYYDPVHMNGDSPDFSIPGWLEIEDSLKEIWESRRNDPGSDGFEEEAFLILRQQLDSYTRSSYEKSLVPPAMKCGSLTYNSPAADAPDVIAVHIANALQPASIFDDPLYLPHCLRELMEQSSAEFGVSKLHCGSWLNSHPRWLALFPQEWTDLRGPEDHSVQWHFGFWGQFITAKGTFHERNASKFRSSGEMPFPYRTADCSFDALQKHLAANFSGLATQK
;
A
#
# COMPACT_ATOMS: atom_id res chain seq x y z
N MET A 1 -16.06 20.64 -3.06
CA MET A 1 -14.78 20.52 -2.33
C MET A 1 -14.93 19.29 -1.47
N ASP A 2 -14.13 18.26 -1.72
CA ASP A 2 -14.16 17.08 -0.87
C ASP A 2 -13.64 17.45 0.51
N SER A 3 -14.43 17.16 1.55
CA SER A 3 -14.03 17.43 2.92
C SER A 3 -13.00 16.40 3.36
N ILE A 4 -12.12 16.80 4.28
CA ILE A 4 -11.28 15.87 5.03
C ILE A 4 -12.17 14.80 5.69
N LYS A 5 -11.66 13.57 5.83
CA LYS A 5 -12.37 12.49 6.51
C LYS A 5 -12.64 12.81 7.98
N THR A 6 -13.81 12.39 8.45
CA THR A 6 -14.17 12.42 9.87
C THR A 6 -13.57 11.24 10.65
N GLU A 7 -13.58 11.30 11.97
CA GLU A 7 -13.14 10.19 12.82
C GLU A 7 -13.98 8.94 12.59
N ALA A 8 -15.29 9.09 12.42
CA ALA A 8 -16.20 7.98 12.12
C ALA A 8 -15.88 7.31 10.77
N GLU A 9 -15.58 8.11 9.73
CA GLU A 9 -15.15 7.59 8.43
C GLU A 9 -13.79 6.88 8.52
N TYR A 10 -12.87 7.37 9.36
CA TYR A 10 -11.58 6.74 9.59
C TYR A 10 -11.72 5.42 10.35
N GLN A 11 -12.56 5.36 11.38
CA GLN A 11 -12.86 4.15 12.12
C GLN A 11 -13.52 3.09 11.22
N ASP A 12 -14.54 3.48 10.46
CA ASP A 12 -15.20 2.60 9.49
C ASP A 12 -14.20 2.05 8.46
N TYR A 13 -13.28 2.90 7.99
CA TYR A 13 -12.21 2.48 7.10
C TYR A 13 -11.31 1.40 7.71
N ILE A 14 -10.80 1.62 8.93
CA ILE A 14 -9.93 0.64 9.60
C ILE A 14 -10.68 -0.67 9.83
N HIS A 15 -11.94 -0.60 10.27
CA HIS A 15 -12.77 -1.78 10.50
C HIS A 15 -12.98 -2.59 9.23
N LYS A 16 -13.41 -1.94 8.14
CA LYS A 16 -13.64 -2.60 6.85
C LYS A 16 -12.37 -3.16 6.23
N LEU A 17 -11.26 -2.45 6.33
CA LEU A 17 -9.97 -2.94 5.84
C LEU A 17 -9.51 -4.18 6.62
N VAL A 18 -9.67 -4.20 7.94
CA VAL A 18 -9.30 -5.38 8.74
C VAL A 18 -10.21 -6.55 8.44
N ARG A 19 -11.52 -6.35 8.28
CA ARG A 19 -12.43 -7.42 7.84
C ARG A 19 -12.05 -7.98 6.47
N LEU A 20 -11.70 -7.12 5.51
CA LEU A 20 -11.19 -7.58 4.20
C LEU A 20 -9.88 -8.38 4.34
N LYS A 21 -8.99 -7.99 5.25
CA LYS A 21 -7.76 -8.75 5.54
C LYS A 21 -8.04 -10.09 6.20
N LEU A 22 -9.02 -10.18 7.11
CA LEU A 22 -9.46 -11.44 7.73
C LEU A 22 -10.10 -12.37 6.69
N TRP A 23 -10.98 -11.85 5.84
CA TRP A 23 -11.49 -12.58 4.68
C TRP A 23 -10.35 -13.17 3.84
N PHE A 24 -9.35 -12.34 3.51
CA PHE A 24 -8.19 -12.76 2.74
C PHE A 24 -7.37 -13.82 3.47
N VAL A 25 -7.13 -13.70 4.78
CA VAL A 25 -6.42 -14.73 5.57
C VAL A 25 -7.13 -16.07 5.47
N TRP A 26 -8.46 -16.09 5.61
CA TRP A 26 -9.25 -17.31 5.47
C TRP A 26 -9.11 -17.91 4.07
N ASP A 27 -9.36 -17.13 3.03
CA ASP A 27 -9.30 -17.58 1.63
C ASP A 27 -7.88 -18.01 1.21
N TRP A 28 -6.85 -17.28 1.65
CA TRP A 28 -5.45 -17.58 1.36
C TRP A 28 -5.03 -18.94 1.92
N LEU A 29 -5.38 -19.23 3.18
CA LEU A 29 -5.04 -20.49 3.83
C LEU A 29 -5.77 -21.70 3.23
N GLN A 30 -6.93 -21.50 2.60
CA GLN A 30 -7.59 -22.56 1.83
C GLN A 30 -6.79 -22.92 0.56
N LYS A 31 -6.19 -21.90 -0.07
CA LYS A 31 -5.43 -22.04 -1.32
C LYS A 31 -3.96 -22.43 -1.08
N HIS A 32 -3.43 -22.13 0.10
CA HIS A 32 -2.04 -22.33 0.49
C HIS A 32 -1.95 -23.06 1.84
N PRO A 33 -2.34 -24.34 1.90
CA PRO A 33 -2.41 -25.10 3.16
C PRO A 33 -1.05 -25.32 3.83
N ASP A 34 0.04 -25.09 3.10
CA ASP A 34 1.41 -25.19 3.62
C ASP A 34 1.86 -23.94 4.41
N GLU A 35 1.13 -22.81 4.29
CA GLU A 35 1.38 -21.63 5.12
C GLU A 35 0.61 -21.72 6.45
N SER A 36 1.25 -21.34 7.54
CA SER A 36 0.58 -21.19 8.84
C SER A 36 -0.17 -19.87 8.93
N ILE A 37 -1.25 -19.82 9.72
CA ILE A 37 -1.97 -18.58 9.99
C ILE A 37 -1.04 -17.48 10.55
N SER A 38 -0.11 -17.84 11.43
CA SER A 38 0.93 -16.94 11.94
C SER A 38 1.76 -16.33 10.82
N SER A 39 2.20 -17.13 9.84
CA SER A 39 2.93 -16.62 8.67
C SER A 39 2.08 -15.64 7.88
N VAL A 40 0.80 -15.97 7.63
CA VAL A 40 -0.10 -15.12 6.86
C VAL A 40 -0.36 -13.79 7.56
N LEU A 41 -0.63 -13.81 8.86
CA LEU A 41 -0.87 -12.62 9.68
C LEU A 41 0.35 -11.68 9.75
N ARG A 42 1.56 -12.22 9.67
CA ARG A 42 2.81 -11.45 9.80
C ARG A 42 3.33 -10.94 8.46
N ASN A 43 3.16 -11.71 7.38
CA ASN A 43 3.80 -11.44 6.10
C ASN A 43 2.83 -10.94 5.02
N ARG A 44 1.55 -11.34 5.07
CA ARG A 44 0.59 -11.09 3.99
C ARG A 44 -0.36 -9.93 4.27
N VAL A 45 -0.65 -9.67 5.55
CA VAL A 45 -1.55 -8.59 5.99
C VAL A 45 -0.90 -7.70 7.05
N ASP A 46 -1.32 -6.44 7.07
CA ASP A 46 -0.86 -5.47 8.07
C ASP A 46 -1.94 -5.18 9.12
N ILE A 47 -2.20 -6.15 10.01
CA ILE A 47 -3.13 -6.02 11.15
C ILE A 47 -2.37 -5.59 12.40
N PHE A 48 -1.19 -6.17 12.67
CA PHE A 48 -0.38 -5.89 13.86
C PHE A 48 -0.11 -4.39 14.07
N ARG A 49 0.24 -3.64 13.02
CA ARG A 49 0.50 -2.19 13.09
C ARG A 49 -0.74 -1.33 13.40
N LYS A 50 -1.91 -1.94 13.58
CA LYS A 50 -3.19 -1.32 13.96
C LYS A 50 -3.63 -1.74 15.37
N THR A 51 -2.71 -2.29 16.15
CA THR A 51 -2.92 -2.66 17.55
C THR A 51 -2.05 -1.79 18.45
N GLU A 52 -2.35 -1.75 19.75
CA GLU A 52 -1.54 -1.01 20.71
C GLU A 52 -0.15 -1.64 20.94
N TYR A 53 0.04 -2.89 20.49
CA TYR A 53 1.30 -3.61 20.60
C TYR A 53 2.36 -3.17 19.58
N TYR A 54 1.97 -2.39 18.57
CA TYR A 54 2.92 -1.81 17.64
C TYR A 54 3.38 -0.44 18.12
N ASP A 55 4.67 -0.35 18.43
CA ASP A 55 5.31 0.92 18.79
C ASP A 55 6.17 1.44 17.63
N PRO A 56 5.72 2.46 16.89
CA PRO A 56 6.48 3.01 15.76
C PRO A 56 7.79 3.72 16.16
N VAL A 57 8.01 4.01 17.45
CA VAL A 57 9.24 4.64 17.94
C VAL A 57 10.33 3.59 18.16
N HIS A 58 9.94 2.42 18.68
CA HIS A 58 10.87 1.37 19.08
C HIS A 58 10.93 0.18 18.11
N MET A 59 9.93 0.02 17.23
CA MET A 59 9.89 -1.01 16.20
C MET A 59 10.26 -0.44 14.83
N ASN A 60 11.16 -1.12 14.12
CA ASN A 60 11.43 -0.81 12.72
C ASN A 60 10.17 -1.12 11.90
N GLY A 61 9.74 -0.18 11.05
CA GLY A 61 8.59 -0.34 10.18
C GLY A 61 8.64 -1.60 9.31
N ASP A 62 9.84 -2.10 8.98
CA ASP A 62 10.03 -3.31 8.16
C ASP A 62 10.21 -4.61 8.96
N SER A 63 10.51 -4.51 10.26
CA SER A 63 10.75 -5.66 11.15
C SER A 63 10.06 -5.47 12.50
N PRO A 64 8.71 -5.52 12.53
CA PRO A 64 7.96 -5.46 13.79
C PRO A 64 8.34 -6.62 14.73
N ASP A 65 8.34 -6.35 16.03
CA ASP A 65 8.52 -7.39 17.04
C ASP A 65 7.18 -8.10 17.29
N PHE A 66 7.04 -9.32 16.76
CA PHE A 66 5.86 -10.16 16.97
C PHE A 66 5.93 -11.00 18.25
N SER A 67 6.98 -10.86 19.07
CA SER A 67 7.12 -11.62 20.33
C SER A 67 6.38 -10.98 21.52
N ILE A 68 5.69 -9.85 21.30
CA ILE A 68 4.91 -9.16 22.32
C ILE A 68 3.81 -10.09 22.86
N PRO A 69 3.76 -10.35 24.19
CA PRO A 69 2.81 -11.33 24.76
C PRO A 69 1.35 -11.10 24.38
N GLY A 70 0.86 -9.87 24.43
CA GLY A 70 -0.52 -9.55 24.05
C GLY A 70 -0.83 -9.78 22.56
N TRP A 71 0.17 -9.64 21.67
CA TRP A 71 -0.02 -10.03 20.27
C TRP A 71 -0.04 -11.55 20.10
N LEU A 72 0.82 -12.28 20.82
CA LEU A 72 0.82 -13.74 20.78
C LEU A 72 -0.52 -14.33 21.25
N GLU A 73 -1.13 -13.76 22.30
CA GLU A 73 -2.48 -14.16 22.75
C GLU A 73 -3.56 -13.92 21.68
N ILE A 74 -3.50 -12.80 20.96
CA ILE A 74 -4.39 -12.52 19.84
C ILE A 74 -4.14 -13.51 18.70
N GLU A 75 -2.88 -13.76 18.35
CA GLU A 75 -2.51 -14.67 17.26
C GLU A 75 -2.98 -16.10 17.53
N ASP A 76 -2.81 -16.58 18.77
CA ASP A 76 -3.31 -17.89 19.21
C ASP A 76 -4.84 -17.95 19.16
N SER A 77 -5.54 -16.90 19.61
CA SER A 77 -7.01 -16.82 19.50
C SER A 77 -7.48 -16.85 18.05
N LEU A 78 -6.83 -16.09 17.16
CA LEU A 78 -7.14 -16.08 15.73
C LEU A 78 -6.90 -17.45 15.09
N LYS A 79 -5.86 -18.17 15.52
CA LYS A 79 -5.57 -19.53 15.08
C LYS A 79 -6.67 -20.50 15.50
N GLU A 80 -7.11 -20.48 16.76
CA GLU A 80 -8.18 -21.34 17.26
C GLU A 80 -9.51 -21.09 16.50
N ILE A 81 -9.84 -19.82 16.25
CA ILE A 81 -11.02 -19.45 15.46
C ILE A 81 -10.87 -19.99 14.02
N TRP A 82 -9.72 -19.82 13.38
CA TRP A 82 -9.51 -20.37 12.04
C TRP A 82 -9.63 -21.90 12.02
N GLU A 83 -8.99 -22.60 12.96
CA GLU A 83 -9.04 -24.07 13.01
C GLU A 83 -10.47 -24.61 13.19
N SER A 84 -11.30 -23.92 13.99
CA SER A 84 -12.70 -24.29 14.19
C SER A 84 -13.63 -23.91 13.01
N ARG A 85 -13.29 -22.85 12.25
CA ARG A 85 -14.11 -22.28 11.18
C ARG A 85 -13.62 -22.59 9.75
N ARG A 86 -12.45 -23.19 9.58
CA ARG A 86 -11.84 -23.42 8.25
C ARG A 86 -12.64 -24.31 7.30
N ASN A 87 -13.57 -25.11 7.83
CA ASN A 87 -14.42 -26.00 7.05
C ASN A 87 -15.83 -25.42 6.83
N ASP A 88 -16.10 -24.19 7.29
CA ASP A 88 -17.37 -23.52 7.04
C ASP A 88 -17.52 -23.23 5.52
N PRO A 89 -18.76 -23.15 4.99
CA PRO A 89 -18.99 -22.87 3.57
C PRO A 89 -18.45 -21.51 3.08
N GLY A 90 -18.11 -20.61 4.00
CA GLY A 90 -17.57 -19.29 3.72
C GLY A 90 -16.88 -18.71 4.95
N SER A 91 -16.27 -17.53 4.76
CA SER A 91 -15.46 -16.86 5.76
C SER A 91 -16.26 -16.11 6.83
N ASP A 92 -17.58 -15.91 6.67
CA ASP A 92 -18.39 -15.02 7.52
C ASP A 92 -18.23 -15.32 9.02
N GLY A 93 -18.23 -16.59 9.41
CA GLY A 93 -18.04 -17.02 10.80
C GLY A 93 -16.63 -16.69 11.33
N PHE A 94 -15.60 -16.95 10.53
CA PHE A 94 -14.22 -16.59 10.86
C PHE A 94 -14.06 -15.07 10.98
N GLU A 95 -14.54 -14.31 10.00
CA GLU A 95 -14.41 -12.86 9.96
C GLU A 95 -15.07 -12.19 11.17
N GLU A 96 -16.27 -12.63 11.56
CA GLU A 96 -16.99 -12.03 12.68
C GLU A 96 -16.29 -12.30 14.01
N GLU A 97 -15.94 -13.56 14.30
CA GLU A 97 -15.30 -13.93 15.57
C GLU A 97 -13.89 -13.33 15.67
N ALA A 98 -13.09 -13.41 14.60
CA ALA A 98 -11.75 -12.83 14.56
C ALA A 98 -11.78 -11.31 14.69
N PHE A 99 -12.75 -10.64 14.07
CA PHE A 99 -12.90 -9.20 14.20
C PHE A 99 -13.26 -8.78 15.63
N LEU A 100 -14.10 -9.55 16.33
CA LEU A 100 -14.46 -9.26 17.72
C LEU A 100 -13.24 -9.30 18.65
N ILE A 101 -12.30 -10.23 18.46
CA ILE A 101 -11.02 -10.28 19.20
C ILE A 101 -10.21 -9.00 18.97
N LEU A 102 -10.15 -8.52 17.73
CA LEU A 102 -9.34 -7.36 17.36
C LEU A 102 -10.01 -6.02 17.70
N ARG A 103 -11.34 -5.99 17.86
CA ARG A 103 -12.14 -4.76 17.90
C ARG A 103 -11.64 -3.73 18.89
N GLN A 104 -11.35 -4.14 20.14
CA GLN A 104 -10.87 -3.22 21.17
C GLN A 104 -9.55 -2.55 20.76
N GLN A 105 -8.63 -3.32 20.19
CA GLN A 105 -7.33 -2.83 19.73
C GLN A 105 -7.49 -1.86 18.56
N LEU A 106 -8.37 -2.18 17.61
CA LEU A 106 -8.67 -1.32 16.46
C LEU A 106 -9.32 0.00 16.90
N ASP A 107 -10.28 -0.04 17.83
CA ASP A 107 -10.96 1.15 18.34
C ASP A 107 -10.01 2.06 19.12
N SER A 108 -9.04 1.49 19.84
CA SER A 108 -7.95 2.23 20.51
C SER A 108 -7.02 2.87 19.48
N TYR A 109 -6.61 2.11 18.47
CA TYR A 109 -5.75 2.59 17.39
C TYR A 109 -6.41 3.72 16.59
N THR A 110 -7.69 3.60 16.23
CA THR A 110 -8.37 4.63 15.44
C THR A 110 -8.42 5.95 16.19
N ARG A 111 -8.73 5.91 17.49
CA ARG A 111 -8.82 7.10 18.34
C ARG A 111 -7.45 7.79 18.51
N SER A 112 -6.40 7.02 18.70
CA SER A 112 -5.03 7.55 18.91
C SER A 112 -4.33 7.98 17.61
N SER A 113 -4.71 7.42 16.46
CA SER A 113 -4.08 7.70 15.17
C SER A 113 -4.87 8.65 14.26
N TYR A 114 -6.11 8.99 14.60
CA TYR A 114 -6.98 9.81 13.74
C TYR A 114 -6.34 11.15 13.35
N GLU A 115 -5.89 11.96 14.32
CA GLU A 115 -5.30 13.27 14.03
C GLU A 115 -4.06 13.16 13.11
N LYS A 116 -3.20 12.17 13.38
CA LYS A 116 -2.04 11.88 12.54
C LYS A 116 -2.45 11.48 11.12
N SER A 117 -3.55 10.74 10.97
CA SER A 117 -4.08 10.34 9.66
C SER A 117 -4.54 11.53 8.79
N LEU A 118 -4.78 12.70 9.39
CA LEU A 118 -5.17 13.91 8.66
C LEU A 118 -3.96 14.63 8.07
N VAL A 119 -2.76 14.38 8.60
CA VAL A 119 -1.53 15.01 8.14
C VAL A 119 -1.07 14.30 6.86
N PRO A 120 -0.91 15.02 5.73
CA PRO A 120 -0.35 14.43 4.53
C PRO A 120 1.06 13.87 4.78
N PRO A 121 1.45 12.77 4.10
CA PRO A 121 2.78 12.21 4.21
C PRO A 121 3.85 13.23 3.80
N ALA A 122 4.95 13.28 4.54
CA ALA A 122 6.11 14.10 4.19
C ALA A 122 6.92 13.40 3.09
N MET A 123 6.91 13.96 1.88
CA MET A 123 7.55 13.41 0.69
C MET A 123 8.54 14.42 0.11
N LYS A 124 9.62 13.97 -0.53
CA LYS A 124 10.67 14.84 -1.07
C LYS A 124 10.26 15.57 -2.36
N CYS A 125 9.40 14.96 -3.17
CA CYS A 125 9.06 15.41 -4.52
C CYS A 125 7.53 15.35 -4.70
N GLY A 126 6.80 16.19 -3.95
CA GLY A 126 5.33 16.21 -3.96
C GLY A 126 4.70 14.95 -3.38
N SER A 127 4.27 14.01 -4.22
CA SER A 127 3.70 12.71 -3.80
C SER A 127 4.66 11.53 -3.99
N LEU A 128 5.91 11.83 -4.33
CA LEU A 128 6.97 10.85 -4.55
C LEU A 128 8.14 11.09 -3.60
N THR A 129 8.80 10.01 -3.20
CA THR A 129 10.05 10.06 -2.42
C THR A 129 10.93 8.87 -2.80
N TYR A 130 12.17 8.89 -2.33
CA TYR A 130 13.15 7.86 -2.62
C TYR A 130 14.14 7.72 -1.46
N ASN A 131 14.66 6.50 -1.31
CA ASN A 131 15.75 6.17 -0.39
C ASN A 131 17.06 6.04 -1.17
N SER A 132 18.19 5.96 -0.46
CA SER A 132 19.49 5.74 -1.09
C SER A 132 19.47 4.48 -1.99
N PRO A 133 20.19 4.48 -3.12
CA PRO A 133 20.31 3.31 -3.99
C PRO A 133 20.83 2.09 -3.24
N ALA A 134 20.37 0.91 -3.65
CA ALA A 134 20.90 -0.35 -3.13
C ALA A 134 22.35 -0.54 -3.61
N ALA A 135 23.18 -1.18 -2.78
CA ALA A 135 24.60 -1.36 -3.07
C ALA A 135 24.86 -2.22 -4.33
N ASP A 136 23.94 -3.12 -4.64
CA ASP A 136 23.96 -4.00 -5.81
C ASP A 136 23.33 -3.36 -7.07
N ALA A 137 22.66 -2.21 -6.93
CA ALA A 137 22.08 -1.45 -8.02
C ALA A 137 22.33 0.07 -7.85
N PRO A 138 23.60 0.53 -7.84
CA PRO A 138 23.95 1.91 -7.48
C PRO A 138 23.47 2.97 -8.48
N ASP A 139 23.08 2.58 -9.69
CA ASP A 139 22.56 3.46 -10.75
C ASP A 139 21.02 3.55 -10.78
N VAL A 140 20.34 2.83 -9.88
CA VAL A 140 18.88 2.72 -9.84
C VAL A 140 18.33 3.35 -8.57
N ILE A 141 17.30 4.17 -8.71
CA ILE A 141 16.54 4.71 -7.58
C ILE A 141 15.15 4.09 -7.51
N ALA A 142 14.81 3.54 -6.34
CA ALA A 142 13.46 3.05 -6.07
C ALA A 142 12.55 4.20 -5.62
N VAL A 143 11.41 4.37 -6.28
CA VAL A 143 10.41 5.38 -5.90
C VAL A 143 9.34 4.81 -4.98
N HIS A 144 9.05 5.57 -3.92
CA HIS A 144 7.92 5.36 -3.02
C HIS A 144 6.84 6.41 -3.30
N ILE A 145 5.57 5.99 -3.25
CA ILE A 145 4.41 6.82 -3.61
C ILE A 145 3.46 6.93 -2.42
N ALA A 146 2.97 8.14 -2.16
CA ALA A 146 1.92 8.39 -1.18
C ALA A 146 1.04 9.57 -1.63
N ASN A 147 -0.23 9.63 -1.23
CA ASN A 147 -1.10 10.73 -1.61
C ASN A 147 -0.88 11.95 -0.71
N ALA A 148 0.01 12.87 -1.12
CA ALA A 148 0.25 14.13 -0.42
C ALA A 148 -0.85 15.18 -0.65
N LEU A 149 -1.79 14.93 -1.58
CA LEU A 149 -2.87 15.86 -1.93
C LEU A 149 -4.19 15.56 -1.19
N GLN A 150 -4.20 14.62 -0.25
CA GLN A 150 -5.44 14.21 0.44
C GLN A 150 -6.24 15.44 0.95
N PRO A 151 -7.57 15.48 0.73
CA PRO A 151 -8.42 14.40 0.21
C PRO A 151 -8.48 14.26 -1.31
N ALA A 152 -7.85 15.15 -2.09
CA ALA A 152 -7.81 15.06 -3.54
C ALA A 152 -6.89 13.93 -4.01
N SER A 153 -7.07 13.45 -5.25
CA SER A 153 -6.22 12.41 -5.83
C SER A 153 -4.97 13.02 -6.47
N ILE A 154 -3.83 12.34 -6.32
CA ILE A 154 -2.59 12.61 -7.08
C ILE A 154 -2.78 12.56 -8.61
N PHE A 155 -3.88 11.99 -9.08
CA PHE A 155 -4.17 11.91 -10.51
C PHE A 155 -5.13 13.00 -11.01
N ASP A 156 -5.75 13.79 -10.14
CA ASP A 156 -6.81 14.74 -10.53
C ASP A 156 -6.28 15.86 -11.42
N ASP A 157 -5.09 16.38 -11.11
CA ASP A 157 -4.33 17.26 -12.00
C ASP A 157 -3.39 16.43 -12.88
N PRO A 158 -3.58 16.41 -14.21
CA PRO A 158 -2.74 15.63 -15.12
C PRO A 158 -1.26 16.08 -15.15
N LEU A 159 -0.93 17.27 -14.63
CA LEU A 159 0.44 17.81 -14.61
C LEU A 159 1.16 17.58 -13.27
N TYR A 160 0.43 17.24 -12.20
CA TYR A 160 1.00 17.09 -10.87
C TYR A 160 2.06 15.98 -10.79
N LEU A 161 1.72 14.74 -11.15
CA LEU A 161 2.68 13.62 -11.11
C LEU A 161 3.84 13.78 -12.10
N PRO A 162 3.64 14.28 -13.34
CA PRO A 162 4.76 14.67 -14.20
C PRO A 162 5.76 15.62 -13.54
N HIS A 163 5.31 16.59 -12.74
CA HIS A 163 6.21 17.45 -11.97
C HIS A 163 6.95 16.70 -10.88
N CYS A 164 6.22 15.90 -10.09
CA CYS A 164 6.84 15.07 -9.05
C CYS A 164 7.94 14.17 -9.63
N LEU A 165 7.71 13.57 -10.81
CA LEU A 165 8.69 12.72 -11.50
C LEU A 165 9.92 13.50 -11.97
N ARG A 166 9.75 14.71 -12.53
CA ARG A 166 10.88 15.58 -12.91
C ARG A 166 11.72 15.96 -11.70
N GLU A 167 11.07 16.43 -10.64
CA GLU A 167 11.73 16.79 -9.40
C GLU A 167 12.46 15.60 -8.78
N LEU A 168 11.87 14.40 -8.80
CA LEU A 168 12.52 13.18 -8.33
C LEU A 168 13.77 12.84 -9.14
N MET A 169 13.70 12.90 -10.48
CA MET A 169 14.88 12.65 -11.33
C MET A 169 15.99 13.67 -11.06
N GLU A 170 15.65 14.95 -10.98
CA GLU A 170 16.62 16.03 -10.72
C GLU A 170 17.29 15.87 -9.35
N GLN A 171 16.50 15.70 -8.28
CA GLN A 171 17.03 15.57 -6.93
C GLN A 171 17.85 14.28 -6.75
N SER A 172 17.32 13.13 -7.18
CA SER A 172 18.02 11.84 -7.00
C SER A 172 19.30 11.74 -7.85
N SER A 173 19.30 12.27 -9.08
CA SER A 173 20.51 12.33 -9.90
C SER A 173 21.57 13.24 -9.29
N ALA A 174 21.18 14.39 -8.74
CA ALA A 174 22.11 15.30 -8.06
C ALA A 174 22.65 14.72 -6.74
N GLU A 175 21.82 14.01 -5.98
CA GLU A 175 22.19 13.45 -4.67
C GLU A 175 23.06 12.20 -4.79
N PHE A 176 22.77 11.32 -5.75
CA PHE A 176 23.37 9.99 -5.83
C PHE A 176 24.02 9.64 -7.18
N GLY A 177 23.87 10.47 -8.21
CA GLY A 177 24.42 10.17 -9.55
C GLY A 177 23.69 9.05 -10.30
N VAL A 178 22.48 8.69 -9.88
CA VAL A 178 21.64 7.67 -10.53
C VAL A 178 21.10 8.13 -11.88
N SER A 179 20.79 7.18 -12.75
CA SER A 179 20.20 7.44 -14.07
C SER A 179 18.97 6.59 -14.42
N LYS A 180 18.51 5.72 -13.50
CA LYS A 180 17.36 4.84 -13.72
C LYS A 180 16.36 4.90 -12.58
N LEU A 181 15.09 4.76 -12.93
CA LEU A 181 13.97 4.69 -12.00
C LEU A 181 13.47 3.25 -11.90
N HIS A 182 13.17 2.81 -10.68
CA HIS A 182 12.51 1.55 -10.37
C HIS A 182 11.26 1.77 -9.52
N CYS A 183 10.19 1.04 -9.78
CA CYS A 183 9.03 1.02 -8.89
C CYS A 183 8.38 -0.37 -8.83
N GLY A 184 8.16 -0.86 -7.62
CA GLY A 184 7.29 -1.99 -7.32
C GLY A 184 5.96 -1.53 -6.72
N SER A 185 4.85 -1.72 -7.43
CA SER A 185 3.53 -1.27 -6.96
C SER A 185 2.38 -1.91 -7.76
N TRP A 186 1.21 -2.05 -7.12
CA TRP A 186 -0.07 -2.31 -7.80
C TRP A 186 -0.39 -1.24 -8.86
N LEU A 187 0.14 -0.02 -8.71
CA LEU A 187 -0.04 1.05 -9.69
C LEU A 187 0.52 0.70 -11.07
N ASN A 188 1.49 -0.23 -11.17
CA ASN A 188 1.99 -0.74 -12.45
C ASN A 188 0.96 -1.61 -13.22
N SER A 189 -0.23 -1.81 -12.65
CA SER A 189 -1.40 -2.38 -13.31
C SER A 189 -2.53 -1.35 -13.51
N HIS A 190 -2.33 -0.09 -13.13
CA HIS A 190 -3.33 0.97 -13.20
C HIS A 190 -3.13 1.88 -14.43
N PRO A 191 -4.14 2.06 -15.32
CA PRO A 191 -3.96 2.79 -16.58
C PRO A 191 -3.48 4.24 -16.45
N ARG A 192 -4.01 5.00 -15.46
CA ARG A 192 -3.59 6.41 -15.24
C ARG A 192 -2.13 6.52 -14.79
N TRP A 193 -1.60 5.49 -14.15
CA TRP A 193 -0.19 5.45 -13.75
C TRP A 193 0.69 5.13 -14.95
N LEU A 194 0.33 4.09 -15.72
CA LEU A 194 1.09 3.67 -16.91
C LEU A 194 1.22 4.78 -17.96
N ALA A 195 0.24 5.66 -18.09
CA ALA A 195 0.30 6.80 -19.01
C ALA A 195 1.43 7.81 -18.70
N LEU A 196 1.97 7.81 -17.48
CA LEU A 196 3.03 8.73 -17.04
C LEU A 196 4.41 8.33 -17.53
N PHE A 197 4.58 7.10 -18.04
CA PHE A 197 5.88 6.51 -18.31
C PHE A 197 6.11 6.22 -19.79
N PRO A 198 7.38 6.19 -20.25
CA PRO A 198 7.72 5.81 -21.63
C PRO A 198 7.37 4.35 -21.92
N GLN A 199 7.38 3.98 -23.21
CA GLN A 199 7.22 2.58 -23.63
C GLN A 199 8.22 1.64 -22.95
N GLU A 200 9.45 2.10 -22.67
CA GLU A 200 10.48 1.37 -21.91
C GLU A 200 9.93 0.80 -20.59
N TRP A 201 9.10 1.56 -19.85
CA TRP A 201 8.48 1.11 -18.61
C TRP A 201 7.54 -0.07 -18.80
N THR A 202 6.80 -0.07 -19.90
CA THR A 202 5.87 -1.16 -20.24
C THR A 202 6.63 -2.40 -20.70
N ASP A 203 7.69 -2.21 -21.48
CA ASP A 203 8.52 -3.28 -22.02
C ASP A 203 9.37 -3.96 -20.92
N LEU A 204 9.80 -3.20 -19.92
CA LEU A 204 10.57 -3.68 -18.77
C LEU A 204 9.71 -4.00 -17.54
N ARG A 205 8.38 -4.01 -17.69
CA ARG A 205 7.47 -4.35 -16.59
C ARG A 205 7.55 -5.84 -16.28
N GLY A 206 7.77 -6.16 -15.00
CA GLY A 206 7.80 -7.51 -14.49
C GLY A 206 6.45 -8.25 -14.61
N PRO A 207 6.47 -9.58 -14.39
CA PRO A 207 5.25 -10.38 -14.31
C PRO A 207 4.36 -9.93 -13.15
N GLU A 208 3.11 -10.38 -13.16
CA GLU A 208 2.21 -10.20 -12.02
C GLU A 208 2.73 -11.00 -10.82
N ASP A 209 2.83 -10.33 -9.68
CA ASP A 209 3.12 -10.97 -8.41
C ASP A 209 1.80 -11.20 -7.66
N HIS A 210 1.46 -12.48 -7.52
CA HIS A 210 0.28 -12.95 -6.80
C HIS A 210 0.61 -13.40 -5.37
N SER A 211 1.86 -13.23 -4.90
CA SER A 211 2.28 -13.68 -3.57
C SER A 211 1.69 -12.84 -2.42
N VAL A 212 1.12 -11.67 -2.70
CA VAL A 212 0.48 -10.73 -1.75
C VAL A 212 1.27 -10.50 -0.46
N GLN A 213 1.87 -9.33 -0.31
CA GLN A 213 2.60 -8.94 0.91
C GLN A 213 1.84 -7.89 1.71
N TRP A 214 2.19 -7.71 2.99
CA TRP A 214 1.51 -6.82 3.95
C TRP A 214 1.50 -5.34 3.56
N HIS A 215 2.45 -4.88 2.74
CA HIS A 215 2.70 -3.47 2.47
C HIS A 215 1.73 -2.84 1.45
N PHE A 216 1.73 -1.50 1.38
CA PHE A 216 0.83 -0.74 0.51
C PHE A 216 1.08 -0.92 -0.99
N GLY A 217 2.22 -1.49 -1.37
CA GLY A 217 2.47 -1.98 -2.73
C GLY A 217 1.39 -2.97 -3.20
N PHE A 218 0.78 -3.73 -2.29
CA PHE A 218 -0.38 -4.58 -2.57
C PHE A 218 -1.68 -3.94 -2.08
N TRP A 219 -1.72 -3.54 -0.81
CA TRP A 219 -2.96 -3.15 -0.12
C TRP A 219 -3.42 -1.71 -0.36
N GLY A 220 -2.58 -0.85 -0.96
CA GLY A 220 -2.91 0.56 -1.20
C GLY A 220 -4.13 0.77 -2.10
N GLN A 221 -4.46 -0.21 -2.94
CA GLN A 221 -5.63 -0.17 -3.83
C GLN A 221 -6.99 -0.21 -3.10
N PHE A 222 -7.00 -0.49 -1.80
CA PHE A 222 -8.22 -0.49 -0.97
C PHE A 222 -8.42 0.85 -0.22
N ILE A 223 -7.61 1.86 -0.52
CA ILE A 223 -7.65 3.18 0.09
C ILE A 223 -8.05 4.20 -0.96
N THR A 224 -9.04 5.04 -0.65
CA THR A 224 -9.46 6.15 -1.52
C THR A 224 -8.51 7.34 -1.40
N ALA A 225 -8.60 8.32 -2.30
CA ALA A 225 -7.86 9.58 -2.19
C ALA A 225 -8.11 10.32 -0.87
N LYS A 226 -9.34 10.22 -0.33
CA LYS A 226 -9.75 10.77 0.96
C LYS A 226 -9.13 10.04 2.17
N GLY A 227 -8.50 8.88 1.95
CA GLY A 227 -7.98 8.03 3.03
C GLY A 227 -9.08 7.22 3.72
N THR A 228 -10.12 6.82 2.97
CA THR A 228 -11.22 5.94 3.42
C THR A 228 -11.23 4.63 2.66
N PHE A 229 -12.15 3.72 2.97
CA PHE A 229 -12.21 2.39 2.36
C PHE A 229 -12.73 2.42 0.91
N HIS A 230 -12.03 1.72 0.01
CA HIS A 230 -12.38 1.65 -1.41
C HIS A 230 -13.30 0.46 -1.72
N GLU A 231 -14.60 0.62 -1.43
CA GLU A 231 -15.64 -0.43 -1.54
C GLU A 231 -15.63 -1.21 -2.86
N ARG A 232 -15.48 -0.52 -3.99
CA ARG A 232 -15.51 -1.16 -5.32
C ARG A 232 -14.35 -2.15 -5.53
N ASN A 233 -13.17 -1.84 -5.01
CA ASN A 233 -12.00 -2.70 -5.17
C ASN A 233 -12.09 -3.86 -4.19
N ALA A 234 -12.53 -3.60 -2.96
CA ALA A 234 -12.80 -4.65 -1.98
C ALA A 234 -13.85 -5.65 -2.47
N SER A 235 -14.94 -5.18 -3.08
CA SER A 235 -15.98 -6.05 -3.64
C SER A 235 -15.45 -6.94 -4.77
N LYS A 236 -14.64 -6.37 -5.68
CA LYS A 236 -13.97 -7.15 -6.73
C LYS A 236 -13.03 -8.20 -6.16
N PHE A 237 -12.25 -7.83 -5.14
CA PHE A 237 -11.34 -8.75 -4.49
C PHE A 237 -12.11 -9.93 -3.88
N ARG A 238 -13.16 -9.64 -3.09
CA ARG A 238 -14.02 -10.66 -2.49
C ARG A 238 -14.65 -11.60 -3.50
N SER A 239 -15.12 -11.06 -4.63
CA SER A 239 -15.79 -11.88 -5.66
C SER A 239 -14.84 -12.74 -6.49
N SER A 240 -13.58 -12.32 -6.65
CA SER A 240 -12.62 -12.99 -7.54
C SER A 240 -11.59 -13.83 -6.78
N GLY A 241 -11.30 -13.51 -5.52
CA GLY A 241 -10.14 -14.06 -4.82
C GLY A 241 -8.81 -13.44 -5.26
N GLU A 242 -8.83 -12.44 -6.14
CA GLU A 242 -7.63 -11.86 -6.76
C GLU A 242 -7.53 -10.34 -6.54
N MET A 243 -6.31 -9.84 -6.38
CA MET A 243 -6.06 -8.41 -6.26
C MET A 243 -6.54 -7.67 -7.51
N PRO A 244 -7.42 -6.66 -7.41
CA PRO A 244 -7.95 -5.93 -8.57
C PRO A 244 -6.88 -5.35 -9.50
N PHE A 245 -5.76 -4.95 -8.92
CA PHE A 245 -4.55 -4.53 -9.60
C PHE A 245 -3.37 -5.33 -9.04
N PRO A 246 -2.87 -6.33 -9.79
CA PRO A 246 -1.72 -7.12 -9.36
C PRO A 246 -0.48 -6.25 -9.19
N TYR A 247 0.36 -6.59 -8.21
CA TYR A 247 1.66 -5.95 -8.03
C TYR A 247 2.58 -6.32 -9.21
N ARG A 248 3.34 -5.34 -9.69
CA ARG A 248 4.39 -5.54 -10.68
C ARG A 248 5.55 -4.60 -10.37
N THR A 249 6.76 -5.00 -10.75
CA THR A 249 7.90 -4.10 -10.86
C THR A 249 7.95 -3.49 -12.26
N ALA A 250 8.57 -2.33 -12.39
CA ALA A 250 8.87 -1.72 -13.68
C ALA A 250 10.04 -0.75 -13.54
N ASP A 251 10.73 -0.54 -14.65
CA ASP A 251 11.98 0.21 -14.72
C ASP A 251 12.01 1.08 -15.99
N CYS A 252 12.65 2.23 -15.92
CA CYS A 252 13.05 2.99 -17.11
C CYS A 252 14.26 3.88 -16.86
N SER A 253 14.93 4.29 -17.93
CA SER A 253 15.96 5.32 -17.86
C SER A 253 15.38 6.72 -17.62
N PHE A 254 16.14 7.59 -16.95
CA PHE A 254 15.77 9.00 -16.79
C PHE A 254 15.70 9.72 -18.14
N ASP A 255 16.57 9.37 -19.10
CA ASP A 255 16.53 9.94 -20.46
C ASP A 255 15.20 9.64 -21.18
N ALA A 256 14.76 8.38 -21.17
CA ALA A 256 13.48 8.01 -21.78
C ALA A 256 12.30 8.66 -21.05
N LEU A 257 12.33 8.69 -19.71
CA LEU A 257 11.29 9.33 -18.92
C LEU A 257 11.22 10.83 -19.20
N GLN A 258 12.35 11.53 -19.23
CA GLN A 258 12.41 12.96 -19.51
C GLN A 258 11.85 13.29 -20.91
N LYS A 259 12.21 12.49 -21.93
CA LYS A 259 11.68 12.64 -23.30
C LYS A 259 10.16 12.42 -23.33
N HIS A 260 9.66 11.38 -22.67
CA HIS A 260 8.22 11.10 -22.58
C HIS A 260 7.47 12.24 -21.90
N LEU A 261 7.98 12.72 -20.76
CA LEU A 261 7.35 13.81 -20.02
C LEU A 261 7.36 15.12 -20.81
N ALA A 262 8.44 15.42 -21.54
CA ALA A 262 8.53 16.60 -22.40
C ALA A 262 7.56 16.54 -23.60
N ALA A 263 7.40 15.37 -24.22
CA ALA A 263 6.52 15.19 -25.36
C ALA A 263 5.03 15.26 -24.97
N ASN A 264 4.65 14.69 -23.82
CA ASN A 264 3.25 14.46 -23.47
C ASN A 264 2.70 15.42 -22.40
N PHE A 265 3.57 16.12 -21.67
CA PHE A 265 3.17 16.96 -20.53
C PHE A 265 3.86 18.34 -20.55
N SER A 266 4.04 18.92 -21.73
CA SER A 266 4.75 20.19 -21.98
C SER A 266 4.02 21.47 -21.54
N GLY A 267 3.08 21.38 -20.61
CA GLY A 267 2.33 22.53 -20.08
C GLY A 267 3.12 23.52 -19.22
N LEU A 268 4.41 23.27 -18.92
CA LEU A 268 5.24 24.16 -18.09
C LEU A 268 6.58 24.53 -18.72
N ALA A 269 6.50 25.27 -19.81
CA ALA A 269 7.45 26.36 -20.00
C ALA A 269 6.85 27.61 -19.33
N THR A 270 7.65 28.26 -18.48
CA THR A 270 7.46 29.60 -17.88
C THR A 270 6.41 29.77 -16.77
N GLN A 271 6.84 29.59 -15.51
CA GLN A 271 6.87 30.72 -14.58
C GLN A 271 8.26 30.75 -13.92
N LYS A 272 9.04 31.77 -14.27
CA LYS A 272 10.27 32.17 -13.56
C LYS A 272 9.88 33.05 -12.39
#